data_AF-A0A2Z3YR13-F1
#
_entry.id   AF-A0A2Z3YR13-F1
#
_cell.length_a   1.000
_cell.length_b   1.000
_cell.length_c   1.000
_cell.angle_alpha   90.00
_cell.angle_beta   90.00
_cell.angle_gamma   90.00
#
_symmetry.space_group_name_H-M   'P 1'
#
loop_
_entity.id
_entity.type
_entity.pdbx_description
1 polymer ?
#
loop_
_entity_poly.entity_id
_entity_poly.type
_entity_poly.pdbx_seq_one_letter_code
_entity_poly.pdbx_strand_id
1 'polypeptide(L)'
;MTDPFWTVSDLHLGHRLVAGLRGFADTDDHDRVILDNLREVPSGATLVCLGDISVRKDAYALDRLSALKAEKDLTLWLVPGNHDRVHPMFGWDSVAEWTPRYRKVFDVIAPDLQVRIGRWSVLLTHIPRASGKDSVPDPHQTPYLARWAGREGFDCTVHGHTHSPVPVTRKHVNLSLEATGLAPVSPEKLEELVTQAVRFRG
;
A
#
# COMPACT_ATOMS: atom_id res chain seq x y z
N MET A 1 7.93 -9.20 -20.16
CA MET A 1 7.00 -8.16 -19.66
C MET A 1 6.48 -8.68 -18.35
N THR A 2 6.61 -7.93 -17.27
CA THR A 2 5.90 -8.25 -16.02
C THR A 2 4.42 -8.00 -16.26
N ASP A 3 3.56 -8.94 -15.88
CA ASP A 3 2.11 -8.75 -16.05
C ASP A 3 1.65 -7.48 -15.32
N PRO A 4 0.73 -6.70 -15.92
CA PRO A 4 0.24 -5.48 -15.30
C PRO A 4 -0.51 -5.82 -14.01
N PHE A 5 -0.34 -4.98 -12.98
CA PHE A 5 -0.96 -5.17 -11.66
C PHE A 5 -1.64 -3.90 -11.19
N TRP A 6 -2.74 -4.08 -10.46
CA TRP A 6 -3.42 -3.00 -9.73
C TRP A 6 -2.70 -2.74 -8.41
N THR A 7 -2.80 -1.52 -7.91
CA THR A 7 -2.18 -1.14 -6.63
C THR A 7 -3.17 -0.46 -5.69
N VAL A 8 -2.97 -0.65 -4.39
CA VAL A 8 -3.70 0.05 -3.33
C VAL A 8 -2.81 0.15 -2.10
N SER A 9 -3.14 1.03 -1.15
CA SER A 9 -2.41 1.18 0.11
C SER A 9 -3.33 1.61 1.23
N ASP A 10 -2.90 1.46 2.49
CA ASP A 10 -3.50 2.11 3.66
C ASP A 10 -4.99 1.80 3.87
N LEU A 11 -5.43 0.56 3.63
CA LEU A 11 -6.85 0.19 3.75
C LEU A 11 -7.41 0.50 5.13
N HIS A 12 -6.62 0.27 6.19
CA HIS A 12 -6.99 0.59 7.57
C HIS A 12 -8.35 0.01 7.99
N LEU A 13 -8.66 -1.21 7.52
CA LEU A 13 -9.95 -1.84 7.78
C LEU A 13 -10.21 -1.96 9.28
N GLY A 14 -11.41 -1.56 9.71
CA GLY A 14 -11.83 -1.58 11.10
C GLY A 14 -11.21 -0.51 12.00
N HIS A 15 -10.48 0.47 11.46
CA HIS A 15 -9.81 1.51 12.27
C HIS A 15 -10.69 2.77 12.42
N ARG A 16 -11.24 2.97 13.63
CA ARG A 16 -12.19 4.06 13.92
C ARG A 16 -11.65 5.46 13.65
N LEU A 17 -10.39 5.72 13.99
CA LEU A 17 -9.80 7.05 13.79
C LEU A 17 -9.68 7.38 12.30
N VAL A 18 -9.13 6.46 11.51
CA VAL A 18 -8.96 6.66 10.05
C VAL A 18 -10.32 6.71 9.34
N ALA A 19 -11.29 5.88 9.74
CA ALA A 19 -12.65 5.98 9.23
C ALA A 19 -13.24 7.39 9.44
N GLY A 20 -13.09 7.95 10.64
CA GLY A 20 -13.54 9.31 10.93
C GLY A 20 -12.81 10.39 10.12
N LEU A 21 -11.49 10.27 9.94
CA LEU A 21 -10.70 11.20 9.11
C LEU A 21 -11.09 11.15 7.63
N ARG A 22 -11.55 10.00 7.15
CA ARG A 22 -12.10 9.80 5.80
C ARG A 22 -13.58 10.21 5.67
N GLY A 23 -14.19 10.72 6.74
CA GLY A 23 -15.55 11.23 6.74
C GLY A 23 -16.65 10.20 7.00
N PHE A 24 -16.31 9.00 7.48
CA PHE A 24 -17.29 7.96 7.81
C PHE A 24 -17.73 8.05 9.28
N ALA A 25 -19.00 7.76 9.54
CA ALA A 25 -19.57 7.76 10.89
C ALA A 25 -19.07 6.57 11.72
N ASP A 26 -18.84 5.42 11.08
CA ASP A 26 -18.36 4.20 11.70
C ASP A 26 -17.44 3.40 10.76
N THR A 27 -16.88 2.32 11.29
CA THR A 27 -15.94 1.48 10.55
C THR A 27 -16.64 0.56 9.55
N ASP A 28 -17.92 0.23 9.74
CA ASP A 28 -18.61 -0.73 8.89
C ASP A 28 -18.93 -0.07 7.54
N ASP A 29 -19.39 1.18 7.54
CA ASP A 29 -19.60 1.96 6.32
C ASP A 29 -18.29 2.26 5.59
N HIS A 30 -17.24 2.61 6.33
CA HIS A 30 -15.90 2.82 5.79
C HIS A 30 -15.37 1.56 5.09
N ASP A 31 -15.38 0.43 5.79
CA ASP A 31 -14.84 -0.83 5.28
C ASP A 31 -15.65 -1.33 4.09
N ARG A 32 -16.98 -1.16 4.12
CA ARG A 32 -17.85 -1.49 2.98
C ARG A 32 -17.47 -0.69 1.74
N VAL A 33 -17.32 0.63 1.84
CA VAL A 33 -16.94 1.47 0.69
C VAL A 33 -15.57 1.10 0.14
N ILE A 34 -14.59 0.85 1.01
CA ILE A 34 -13.26 0.41 0.55
C ILE A 34 -13.34 -0.94 -0.17
N LEU A 35 -14.03 -1.92 0.40
CA LEU A 35 -14.17 -3.24 -0.21
C LEU A 35 -14.96 -3.17 -1.53
N ASP A 36 -16.00 -2.34 -1.61
CA ASP A 36 -16.75 -2.09 -2.85
C ASP A 36 -15.85 -1.47 -3.93
N ASN A 37 -15.03 -0.47 -3.59
CA ASN A 37 -14.06 0.09 -4.53
C ASN A 37 -13.01 -0.93 -4.99
N LEU A 38 -12.60 -1.85 -4.11
CA LEU A 38 -11.68 -2.94 -4.49
C LEU A 38 -12.34 -3.96 -5.43
N ARG A 39 -13.67 -4.11 -5.43
CA ARG A 39 -14.39 -5.00 -6.37
C ARG A 39 -14.35 -4.50 -7.82
N GLU A 40 -14.02 -3.24 -8.05
CA GLU A 40 -13.80 -2.68 -9.38
C GLU A 40 -12.51 -3.23 -10.04
N VAL A 41 -11.60 -3.81 -9.25
CA VAL A 41 -10.46 -4.56 -9.82
C VAL A 41 -10.99 -5.72 -10.66
N PRO A 42 -10.53 -5.90 -11.92
CA PRO A 42 -10.96 -7.00 -12.77
C PRO A 42 -10.73 -8.36 -12.12
N SER A 43 -11.67 -9.28 -12.31
CA SER A 43 -11.49 -10.65 -11.82
C SER A 43 -10.28 -11.32 -12.47
N GLY A 44 -9.54 -12.14 -11.74
CA GLY A 44 -8.30 -12.77 -12.23
C GLY A 44 -7.06 -11.87 -12.19
N ALA A 45 -7.19 -10.59 -11.82
CA ALA A 45 -6.07 -9.66 -11.80
C ALA A 45 -5.16 -9.85 -10.56
N THR A 46 -3.94 -9.33 -10.68
CA THR A 46 -3.04 -9.15 -9.54
C THR A 46 -3.30 -7.80 -8.88
N LEU A 47 -3.53 -7.79 -7.57
CA LEU A 47 -3.60 -6.60 -6.73
C LEU A 47 -2.44 -6.58 -5.73
N VAL A 48 -1.63 -5.53 -5.80
CA VAL A 48 -0.51 -5.28 -4.88
C VAL A 48 -0.96 -4.27 -3.83
N CYS A 49 -1.01 -4.70 -2.56
CA CYS A 49 -1.31 -3.85 -1.42
C CYS A 49 0.00 -3.33 -0.80
N LEU A 50 0.18 -2.01 -0.76
CA LEU A 50 1.30 -1.34 -0.11
C LEU A 50 1.03 -1.09 1.37
N GLY A 51 0.63 -2.13 2.08
CA GLY A 51 0.66 -2.14 3.54
C GLY A 51 -0.52 -1.48 4.24
N ASP A 52 -0.50 -1.61 5.56
CA ASP A 52 -1.48 -1.10 6.51
C ASP A 52 -2.91 -1.51 6.18
N ILE A 53 -3.13 -2.83 6.09
CA ILE A 53 -4.44 -3.41 5.80
C ILE A 53 -5.42 -3.15 6.96
N SER A 54 -4.90 -2.99 8.17
CA SER A 54 -5.66 -2.65 9.39
C SER A 54 -4.73 -2.14 10.49
N VAL A 55 -5.31 -1.67 11.60
CA VAL A 55 -4.55 -1.36 12.83
C VAL A 55 -5.01 -2.29 13.94
N ARG A 56 -4.16 -3.27 14.30
CA ARG A 56 -4.41 -4.27 15.36
C ARG A 56 -5.69 -5.07 15.15
N LYS A 57 -6.15 -5.19 13.90
CA LYS A 57 -7.33 -5.95 13.48
C LYS A 57 -6.98 -6.86 12.30
N ASP A 58 -5.75 -7.34 12.25
CA ASP A 58 -5.18 -8.10 11.14
C ASP A 58 -6.06 -9.29 10.75
N ALA A 59 -6.53 -10.09 11.73
CA ALA A 59 -7.41 -11.23 11.46
C ALA A 59 -8.71 -10.81 10.74
N TYR A 60 -9.33 -9.72 11.19
CA TYR A 60 -10.53 -9.18 10.57
C TYR A 60 -10.26 -8.72 9.13
N ALA A 61 -9.19 -7.97 8.89
CA ALA A 61 -8.84 -7.52 7.55
C ALA A 61 -8.48 -8.68 6.61
N LEU A 62 -7.73 -9.67 7.12
CA LEU A 62 -7.41 -10.89 6.38
C LEU A 62 -8.67 -11.67 6.01
N ASP A 63 -9.66 -11.79 6.90
CA ASP A 63 -10.93 -12.46 6.58
C ASP A 63 -11.69 -11.72 5.46
N ARG A 64 -11.76 -10.38 5.52
CA ARG A 64 -12.40 -9.56 4.48
C ARG A 64 -11.69 -9.67 3.13
N LEU A 65 -10.35 -9.57 3.13
CA LEU A 65 -9.54 -9.67 1.93
C LEU A 65 -9.53 -11.09 1.36
N SER A 66 -9.61 -12.12 2.19
CA SER A 66 -9.75 -13.51 1.74
C SER A 66 -11.09 -13.74 1.02
N ALA A 67 -12.18 -13.18 1.55
CA ALA A 67 -13.48 -13.24 0.90
C ALA A 67 -13.46 -12.52 -0.45
N LEU A 68 -12.89 -11.31 -0.51
CA LEU A 68 -12.74 -10.56 -1.77
C LEU A 68 -11.87 -11.32 -2.78
N LYS A 69 -10.74 -11.89 -2.33
CA LYS A 69 -9.85 -12.71 -3.16
C LYS A 69 -10.60 -13.86 -3.82
N ALA A 70 -11.42 -14.59 -3.05
CA ALA A 70 -12.22 -15.69 -3.56
C ALA A 70 -13.35 -15.21 -4.48
N GLU A 71 -14.03 -14.11 -4.14
CA GLU A 71 -15.11 -13.51 -4.93
C GLU A 71 -14.62 -13.10 -6.33
N LYS A 72 -13.42 -12.55 -6.41
CA LYS A 72 -12.86 -11.93 -7.62
C LYS A 72 -11.74 -12.74 -8.27
N ASP A 73 -11.42 -13.92 -7.75
CA ASP A 73 -10.30 -14.76 -8.21
C ASP A 73 -8.97 -13.98 -8.32
N LEU A 74 -8.65 -13.18 -7.30
CA LEU A 74 -7.48 -12.30 -7.33
C LEU A 74 -6.18 -13.03 -6.97
N THR A 75 -5.08 -12.58 -7.55
CA THR A 75 -3.74 -12.79 -6.97
C THR A 75 -3.41 -11.59 -6.08
N LEU A 76 -3.08 -11.83 -4.80
CA LEU A 76 -2.83 -10.76 -3.84
C LEU A 76 -1.37 -10.73 -3.40
N TRP A 77 -0.71 -9.59 -3.59
CA TRP A 77 0.65 -9.36 -3.08
C TRP A 77 0.61 -8.30 -1.99
N LEU A 78 1.44 -8.45 -0.96
CA LEU A 78 1.58 -7.51 0.14
C LEU A 78 3.01 -7.00 0.25
N VAL A 79 3.13 -5.67 0.25
CA VAL A 79 4.29 -4.96 0.77
C VAL A 79 3.90 -4.42 2.15
N PRO A 80 4.22 -5.13 3.25
CA PRO A 80 3.61 -4.87 4.54
C PRO A 80 3.98 -3.48 5.07
N GLY A 81 3.02 -2.84 5.71
CA GLY A 81 3.19 -1.55 6.36
C GLY A 81 3.52 -1.67 7.84
N ASN A 82 3.69 -0.52 8.50
CA ASN A 82 4.10 -0.50 9.91
C ASN A 82 2.98 -0.88 10.89
N HIS A 83 1.76 -1.10 10.40
CA HIS A 83 0.65 -1.64 11.18
C HIS A 83 0.38 -3.12 10.93
N ASP A 84 0.94 -3.69 9.86
CA ASP A 84 0.78 -5.11 9.53
C ASP A 84 1.69 -5.97 10.40
N ARG A 85 1.13 -6.89 11.20
CA ARG A 85 1.89 -7.70 12.17
C ARG A 85 2.92 -8.64 11.54
N VAL A 86 2.80 -8.91 10.25
CA VAL A 86 3.79 -9.68 9.47
C VAL A 86 5.04 -8.86 9.15
N HIS A 87 5.01 -7.53 9.33
CA HIS A 87 6.16 -6.68 9.07
C HIS A 87 7.32 -7.00 10.03
N PRO A 88 8.58 -7.13 9.54
CA PRO A 88 9.73 -7.49 10.38
C PRO A 88 10.01 -6.56 11.58
N MET A 89 9.52 -5.33 11.56
CA MET A 89 9.64 -4.39 12.69
C MET A 89 9.01 -4.93 13.98
N PHE A 90 7.99 -5.80 13.90
CA PHE A 90 7.36 -6.35 15.09
C PHE A 90 8.18 -7.47 15.76
N GLY A 91 9.36 -7.79 15.23
CA GLY A 91 10.24 -8.82 15.77
C GLY A 91 9.87 -10.23 15.28
N TRP A 92 10.81 -11.16 15.47
CA TRP A 92 10.71 -12.51 14.93
C TRP A 92 9.51 -13.30 15.47
N ASP A 93 9.12 -13.10 16.74
CA ASP A 93 7.94 -13.74 17.35
C ASP A 93 6.66 -13.37 16.59
N SER A 94 6.45 -12.08 16.32
CA SER A 94 5.30 -11.59 15.55
C SER A 94 5.34 -12.13 14.12
N VAL A 95 6.50 -12.08 13.46
CA VAL A 95 6.64 -12.59 12.09
C VAL A 95 6.31 -14.09 12.03
N ALA A 96 6.83 -14.90 12.96
CA ALA A 96 6.57 -16.34 13.02
C ALA A 96 5.08 -16.64 13.25
N GLU A 97 4.42 -15.87 14.12
CA GLU A 97 2.99 -15.99 14.38
C GLU A 97 2.13 -15.59 13.18
N TRP A 98 2.43 -14.47 12.54
CA TRP A 98 1.52 -13.84 11.57
C TRP A 98 1.77 -14.25 10.12
N THR A 99 3.01 -14.62 9.75
CA THR A 99 3.32 -15.05 8.37
C THR A 99 2.40 -16.17 7.88
N PRO A 100 2.14 -17.26 8.62
CA PRO A 100 1.24 -18.32 8.16
C PRO A 100 -0.20 -17.85 7.92
N ARG A 101 -0.68 -16.85 8.67
CA ARG A 101 -2.03 -16.29 8.51
C ARG A 101 -2.12 -15.40 7.29
N TYR A 102 -1.16 -14.49 7.13
CA TYR A 102 -1.08 -13.63 5.96
C TYR A 102 -0.91 -14.44 4.67
N ARG A 103 -0.11 -15.51 4.67
CA ARG A 103 0.10 -16.38 3.49
C ARG A 103 -1.11 -17.22 3.06
N LYS A 104 -2.17 -17.31 3.88
CA LYS A 104 -3.45 -17.88 3.43
C LYS A 104 -4.20 -16.92 2.49
N VAL A 105 -3.87 -15.63 2.55
CA VAL A 105 -4.54 -14.57 1.79
C VAL A 105 -3.62 -14.03 0.70
N PHE A 106 -2.38 -13.67 1.04
CA PHE A 106 -1.40 -13.10 0.13
C PHE A 106 -0.46 -14.17 -0.44
N ASP A 107 -0.34 -14.20 -1.76
CA ASP A 107 0.51 -15.12 -2.51
C ASP A 107 2.00 -14.72 -2.44
N VAL A 108 2.25 -13.42 -2.34
CA VAL A 108 3.58 -12.83 -2.16
C VAL A 108 3.54 -11.85 -0.98
N ILE A 109 4.53 -11.96 -0.10
CA ILE A 109 4.77 -10.99 0.98
C ILE A 109 6.25 -10.62 0.92
N ALA A 110 6.56 -9.36 0.67
CA ALA A 110 7.93 -8.86 0.57
C ALA A 110 8.03 -7.45 1.17
N PRO A 111 9.04 -7.13 2.00
CA PRO A 111 9.18 -5.79 2.59
C PRO A 111 9.27 -4.64 1.58
N ASP A 112 9.76 -4.93 0.37
CA ASP A 112 9.70 -4.06 -0.79
C ASP A 112 9.70 -4.88 -2.08
N LEU A 113 9.26 -4.27 -3.19
CA LEU A 113 9.32 -4.86 -4.53
C LEU A 113 10.02 -3.90 -5.49
N GLN A 114 10.92 -4.45 -6.31
CA GLN A 114 11.58 -3.71 -7.39
C GLN A 114 10.95 -4.11 -8.70
N VAL A 115 10.39 -3.14 -9.41
CA VAL A 115 9.60 -3.37 -10.63
C VAL A 115 9.98 -2.38 -11.73
N ARG A 116 9.57 -2.69 -12.96
CA ARG A 116 9.60 -1.74 -14.07
C ARG A 116 8.18 -1.32 -14.39
N ILE A 117 7.93 -0.02 -14.41
CA ILE A 117 6.64 0.57 -14.82
C ILE A 117 6.93 1.46 -16.04
N GLY A 118 6.42 1.05 -17.20
CA GLY A 118 6.90 1.54 -18.48
C GLY A 118 8.41 1.38 -18.62
N ARG A 119 9.12 2.51 -18.77
CA ARG A 119 10.59 2.56 -18.86
C ARG A 119 11.30 2.78 -17.53
N TRP A 120 10.58 3.08 -16.46
CA TRP A 120 11.13 3.56 -15.19
C TRP A 120 11.45 2.42 -14.24
N SER A 121 12.58 2.53 -13.54
CA SER A 121 12.92 1.67 -12.41
C SER A 121 12.19 2.18 -11.16
N VAL A 122 11.36 1.33 -10.55
CA VAL A 122 10.46 1.73 -9.46
C VAL A 122 10.65 0.83 -8.24
N LEU A 123 10.72 1.45 -7.06
CA LEU A 123 10.62 0.78 -5.77
C LEU A 123 9.19 0.91 -5.23
N LEU A 124 8.53 -0.22 -4.99
CA LEU A 124 7.30 -0.28 -4.22
C LEU A 124 7.67 -0.57 -2.75
N THR A 125 7.27 0.32 -1.85
CA THR A 125 7.48 0.20 -0.39
C THR A 125 6.28 0.80 0.32
N HIS A 126 6.00 0.47 1.58
CA HIS A 126 4.98 1.20 2.33
C HIS A 126 5.50 2.55 2.85
N ILE A 127 6.66 2.56 3.52
CA ILE A 127 7.24 3.76 4.13
C ILE A 127 8.01 4.57 3.06
N PRO A 128 7.67 5.85 2.84
CA PRO A 128 8.36 6.68 1.86
C PRO A 128 9.84 6.91 2.23
N ARG A 129 10.57 7.53 1.30
CA ARG A 129 11.94 7.96 1.55
C ARG A 129 11.98 9.02 2.65
N ALA A 130 12.72 8.74 3.70
CA ALA A 130 12.81 9.62 4.88
C ALA A 130 13.97 10.63 4.84
N SER A 131 14.92 10.48 3.92
CA SER A 131 16.13 11.31 3.87
C SER A 131 16.63 11.53 2.43
N GLY A 132 17.49 12.53 2.25
CA GLY A 132 18.01 12.92 0.94
C GLY A 132 17.19 14.03 0.28
N LYS A 133 17.60 14.45 -0.92
CA LYS A 133 17.05 15.61 -1.63
C LYS A 133 15.56 15.46 -2.00
N ASP A 134 15.16 14.23 -2.28
CA ASP A 134 13.81 13.89 -2.73
C ASP A 134 13.01 13.20 -1.61
N SER A 135 13.32 13.46 -0.33
CA SER A 135 12.56 12.87 0.79
C SER A 135 11.13 13.41 0.85
N VAL A 136 10.23 12.59 1.37
CA VAL A 136 8.83 12.97 1.59
C VAL A 136 8.68 13.42 3.04
N PRO A 137 8.13 14.63 3.30
CA PRO A 137 7.76 15.02 4.64
C PRO A 137 6.69 14.08 5.17
N ASP A 138 6.99 13.42 6.28
CA ASP A 138 6.09 12.47 6.91
C ASP A 138 6.01 12.79 8.42
N PRO A 139 4.84 13.21 8.93
CA PRO A 139 4.66 13.56 10.34
C PRO A 139 4.71 12.33 11.26
N HIS A 140 4.57 11.12 10.72
CA HIS A 140 4.62 9.86 11.46
C HIS A 140 6.03 9.27 11.50
N GLN A 141 6.96 9.86 10.75
CA GLN A 141 8.32 9.38 10.64
C GLN A 141 9.05 9.43 11.98
N THR A 142 9.62 8.29 12.37
CA THR A 142 10.49 8.17 13.55
C THR A 142 11.87 7.63 13.14
N PRO A 143 12.92 7.81 13.96
CA PRO A 143 14.22 7.17 13.70
C PRO A 143 14.14 5.63 13.61
N TYR A 144 13.12 5.04 14.23
CA TYR A 144 12.86 3.62 14.14
C TYR A 144 12.26 3.23 12.79
N LEU A 145 11.23 3.96 12.33
CA LEU A 145 10.62 3.75 11.00
C LEU A 145 11.56 4.07 9.84
N ALA A 146 12.49 5.00 10.02
CA ALA A 146 13.49 5.39 9.00
C ALA A 146 14.35 4.23 8.49
N ARG A 147 14.47 3.14 9.26
CA ARG A 147 15.20 1.93 8.86
C ARG A 147 14.48 1.13 7.77
N TRP A 148 13.17 1.36 7.62
CA TRP A 148 12.28 0.68 6.68
C TRP A 148 11.83 1.60 5.54
N ALA A 149 12.34 2.84 5.51
CA ALA A 149 12.04 3.83 4.49
C ALA A 149 12.57 3.43 3.10
N GLY A 150 11.87 3.90 2.07
CA GLY A 150 12.29 3.73 0.68
C GLY A 150 13.73 4.22 0.43
N ARG A 151 14.54 3.38 -0.21
CA ARG A 151 15.97 3.61 -0.48
C ARG A 151 16.24 4.32 -1.81
N GLU A 152 17.43 4.90 -1.97
CA GLU A 152 17.88 5.54 -3.22
C GLU A 152 18.16 4.49 -4.31
N GLY A 153 18.40 4.95 -5.55
CA GLY A 153 18.77 4.10 -6.69
C GLY A 153 17.65 3.76 -7.66
N PHE A 154 16.44 4.31 -7.46
CA PHE A 154 15.28 4.12 -8.33
C PHE A 154 14.88 5.46 -8.96
N ASP A 155 14.26 5.41 -10.14
CA ASP A 155 13.73 6.60 -10.79
C ASP A 155 12.56 7.18 -9.98
N CYS A 156 11.76 6.29 -9.38
CA CYS A 156 10.62 6.64 -8.54
C CYS A 156 10.41 5.64 -7.39
N THR A 157 9.91 6.15 -6.27
CA THR A 157 9.36 5.34 -5.17
C THR A 157 7.84 5.49 -5.15
N VAL A 158 7.12 4.38 -5.19
CA VAL A 158 5.66 4.33 -4.99
C VAL A 158 5.40 3.84 -3.58
N HIS A 159 4.60 4.57 -2.81
CA HIS A 159 4.42 4.35 -1.39
C HIS A 159 3.03 4.64 -0.86
N GLY A 160 2.80 4.30 0.40
CA GLY A 160 1.61 4.64 1.18
C GLY A 160 1.94 5.54 2.37
N HIS A 161 1.41 5.18 3.54
CA HIS A 161 1.79 5.60 4.89
C HIS A 161 1.44 7.05 5.26
N THR A 162 1.67 7.99 4.35
CA THR A 162 1.67 9.42 4.69
C THR A 162 0.28 9.98 4.99
N HIS A 163 -0.79 9.30 4.54
CA HIS A 163 -2.17 9.82 4.53
C HIS A 163 -2.30 11.23 3.90
N SER A 164 -1.29 11.67 3.15
CA SER A 164 -1.32 12.93 2.44
C SER A 164 -2.28 12.80 1.26
N PRO A 165 -3.10 13.83 0.95
CA PRO A 165 -3.92 13.83 -0.25
C PRO A 165 -3.12 14.16 -1.52
N VAL A 166 -1.80 14.41 -1.40
CA VAL A 166 -0.95 14.73 -2.55
C VAL A 166 -0.46 13.43 -3.21
N PRO A 167 -0.89 13.12 -4.45
CA PRO A 167 -0.56 11.84 -5.09
C PRO A 167 0.84 11.80 -5.69
N VAL A 168 1.39 12.96 -6.07
CA VAL A 168 2.68 13.04 -6.77
C VAL A 168 3.53 14.16 -6.20
N THR A 169 4.76 13.81 -5.85
CA THR A 169 5.85 14.76 -5.65
C THR A 169 7.07 14.30 -6.46
N ARG A 170 8.17 15.05 -6.41
CA ARG A 170 9.37 14.72 -7.19
C ARG A 170 9.86 13.31 -6.83
N LYS A 171 9.90 12.42 -7.82
CA LYS A 171 10.26 10.99 -7.72
C LYS A 171 9.41 10.15 -6.75
N HIS A 172 8.27 10.65 -6.30
CA HIS A 172 7.44 9.97 -5.32
C HIS A 172 5.99 9.92 -5.79
N VAL A 173 5.40 8.74 -5.74
CA VAL A 173 3.96 8.52 -5.94
C VAL A 173 3.38 7.98 -4.64
N ASN A 174 2.37 8.68 -4.13
CA ASN A 174 1.66 8.31 -2.93
C ASN A 174 0.32 7.67 -3.31
N LEU A 175 0.10 6.45 -2.82
CA LEU A 175 -1.09 5.64 -3.03
C LEU A 175 -1.93 5.48 -1.76
N SER A 176 -1.67 6.27 -0.71
CA SER A 176 -2.58 6.35 0.44
C SER A 176 -3.99 6.63 -0.09
N LEU A 177 -5.02 6.00 0.49
CA LEU A 177 -6.38 6.15 -0.03
C LEU A 177 -6.87 7.60 -0.10
N GLU A 178 -6.31 8.47 0.76
CA GLU A 178 -6.55 9.92 0.75
C GLU A 178 -6.08 10.59 -0.57
N ALA A 179 -5.05 10.06 -1.22
CA ALA A 179 -4.54 10.55 -2.50
C ALA A 179 -5.21 9.93 -3.72
N THR A 180 -5.82 8.74 -3.58
CA THR A 180 -6.41 7.98 -4.70
C THR A 180 -7.93 8.06 -4.76
N GLY A 181 -8.57 8.81 -3.85
CA GLY A 181 -10.02 8.91 -3.78
C GLY A 181 -10.67 7.61 -3.28
N LEU A 182 -10.01 6.92 -2.35
CA LEU A 182 -10.42 5.63 -1.78
C LEU A 182 -10.49 4.47 -2.78
N ALA A 183 -9.88 4.60 -3.96
CA ALA A 183 -9.93 3.59 -5.02
C ALA A 183 -8.55 2.96 -5.27
N PRO A 184 -8.53 1.69 -5.75
CA PRO A 184 -7.32 1.09 -6.29
C PRO A 184 -6.89 1.82 -7.57
N VAL A 185 -5.59 1.83 -7.84
CA VAL A 185 -4.99 2.47 -9.00
C VAL A 185 -4.72 1.42 -10.08
N SER A 186 -5.19 1.69 -11.29
CA SER A 186 -4.98 0.81 -12.44
C SER A 186 -3.50 0.84 -12.90
N PRO A 187 -3.04 -0.19 -13.63
CA PRO A 187 -1.69 -0.23 -14.19
C PRO A 187 -1.35 1.01 -15.03
N GLU A 188 -2.27 1.45 -15.89
CA GLU A 188 -2.11 2.60 -16.76
C GLU A 188 -1.99 3.88 -15.94
N LYS A 189 -2.88 4.03 -14.93
CA LYS A 189 -2.86 5.20 -14.07
C LYS A 189 -1.59 5.28 -13.24
N LEU A 190 -1.10 4.14 -12.76
CA LEU A 190 0.16 4.07 -12.04
C LEU A 190 1.34 4.50 -12.92
N GLU A 191 1.40 4.07 -14.18
CA GLU A 191 2.43 4.50 -15.12
C GLU A 191 2.40 6.01 -15.40
N GLU A 192 1.20 6.61 -15.51
CA GLU A 192 1.03 8.06 -15.63
C GLU A 192 1.62 8.79 -14.41
N LEU A 193 1.24 8.36 -13.20
CA LEU A 193 1.69 8.97 -11.94
C LEU A 193 3.20 8.86 -11.78
N VAL A 194 3.77 7.68 -12.05
CA VAL A 194 5.22 7.45 -12.02
C VAL A 194 5.92 8.35 -13.04
N THR A 195 5.42 8.43 -14.26
CA THR A 195 6.00 9.30 -15.30
C THR A 195 5.96 10.76 -14.90
N GLN A 196 4.87 11.21 -14.29
CA GLN A 196 4.74 12.57 -13.75
C GLN A 196 5.74 12.82 -12.61
N ALA A 197 5.88 11.89 -11.67
CA ALA A 197 6.81 11.99 -10.55
C ALA A 197 8.27 12.08 -11.00
N VAL A 198 8.67 11.26 -12.00
CA VAL A 198 10.04 11.27 -12.53
C VAL A 198 10.31 12.55 -13.32
N ARG A 199 9.33 13.03 -14.09
CA ARG A 199 9.44 14.26 -14.88
C ARG A 199 9.07 15.53 -14.11
N PHE A 200 8.86 15.42 -12.80
CA PHE A 200 8.36 16.50 -11.97
C PHE A 200 9.23 17.75 -12.12
N ARG A 201 8.58 18.85 -12.49
CA ARG A 201 9.17 20.19 -12.48
C ARG A 201 8.51 20.92 -11.31
N GLY A 202 9.24 21.04 -10.21
CA GLY A 202 8.85 21.86 -9.07
C GLY A 202 9.08 23.33 -9.34
#